data_AF-A0A6A7AUW9-F1
#
_entry.id   AF-A0A6A7AUW9-F1
#
_cell.length_a   1.000
_cell.length_b   1.000
_cell.length_c   1.000
_cell.angle_alpha   90.00
_cell.angle_beta   90.00
_cell.angle_gamma   90.00
#
_symmetry.space_group_name_H-M   'P 1'
#
loop_
_entity.id
_entity.type
_entity.pdbx_description
1 polymer ?
#
loop_
_entity_poly.entity_id
_entity_poly.type
_entity_poly.pdbx_seq_one_letter_code
_entity_poly.pdbx_strand_id
1 'polypeptide(L)' 'MSHVTVPQRPRKEFQPPHPPNYGDHKASVFLAGTIEMGKATEWQSRAVACLEDLDVAILNPRRS' A
#
# COMPACT_ATOMS: atom_id res chain seq x y z
N MET A 1 -29.70 -6.61 -15.00
CA MET A 1 -28.55 -7.22 -14.32
C MET A 1 -28.02 -6.20 -13.33
N SER A 2 -28.29 -6.38 -12.04
CA SER A 2 -27.84 -5.43 -11.01
C SER A 2 -26.36 -5.65 -10.76
N HIS A 3 -25.53 -4.64 -11.05
CA HIS A 3 -24.12 -4.67 -10.68
C HIS A 3 -24.06 -4.73 -9.15
N VAL A 4 -23.48 -5.80 -8.61
CA VAL A 4 -23.11 -5.85 -7.19
C VAL A 4 -21.96 -4.88 -7.02
N THR A 5 -22.24 -3.68 -6.51
CA THR A 5 -21.21 -2.75 -6.07
C THR A 5 -20.59 -3.31 -4.80
N VAL A 6 -19.47 -4.02 -4.94
CA VAL A 6 -18.62 -4.33 -3.78
C VAL A 6 -18.09 -2.98 -3.29
N PRO A 7 -18.32 -2.59 -2.02
CA PRO A 7 -17.70 -1.39 -1.49
C PRO A 7 -16.19 -1.52 -1.63
N GLN A 8 -15.59 -0.69 -2.50
CA GLN A 8 -14.15 -0.58 -2.66
C GLN A 8 -13.59 -0.07 -1.34
N ARG A 9 -12.84 -0.92 -0.63
CA ARG A 9 -12.13 -0.51 0.57
C ARG A 9 -10.86 0.21 0.13
N PRO A 10 -10.56 1.39 0.69
CA PRO A 10 -9.34 2.08 0.34
C PRO A 10 -8.14 1.24 0.76
N ARG A 11 -7.05 1.31 -0.02
CA ARG A 11 -5.76 0.74 0.39
C ARG A 11 -5.37 1.17 1.80
N LYS A 12 -4.60 0.34 2.48
CA LYS A 12 -3.99 0.70 3.76
C LYS A 12 -2.49 0.49 3.74
N GLU A 13 -1.75 1.56 4.01
CA GLU A 13 -0.29 1.52 4.10
C GLU A 13 0.17 1.22 5.53
N PHE A 14 1.18 0.36 5.66
CA PHE A 14 1.85 0.02 6.91
C PHE A 14 3.35 0.24 6.79
N GLN A 15 3.94 0.83 7.84
CA GLN A 15 5.35 1.15 7.91
C GLN A 15 5.98 0.64 9.23
N PRO A 16 7.24 0.18 9.21
CA PRO A 16 7.96 -0.22 10.42
C PRO A 16 8.14 0.93 11.42
N PRO A 17 8.25 0.65 12.74
CA PRO A 17 8.28 -0.68 13.36
C PRO A 17 6.88 -1.26 13.67
N HIS A 18 5.81 -0.59 13.24
CA HIS A 18 4.46 -1.02 13.59
C HIS A 18 4.08 -2.30 12.83
N PRO A 19 3.66 -3.37 13.52
CA PRO A 19 3.22 -4.59 12.86
C PRO A 19 1.97 -4.28 12.01
N PRO A 20 1.87 -4.83 10.79
CA PRO A 20 0.72 -4.61 9.94
C PRO A 20 -0.53 -5.26 10.53
N ASN A 21 -1.65 -4.54 10.51
CA ASN A 21 -2.97 -5.08 10.82
C ASN A 21 -3.80 -5.10 9.54
N TYR A 22 -3.79 -6.24 8.85
CA TYR A 22 -4.42 -6.45 7.55
C TYR A 22 -5.95 -6.29 7.57
N GLY A 23 -6.61 -6.35 8.74
CA GLY A 23 -8.07 -6.32 8.83
C GLY A 23 -8.69 -7.34 7.88
N ASP A 24 -9.59 -6.87 7.00
CA ASP A 24 -10.27 -7.69 6.01
C ASP A 24 -9.68 -7.60 4.59
N HIS A 25 -8.51 -6.97 4.42
CA HIS A 25 -7.85 -6.92 3.10
C HIS A 25 -7.44 -8.34 2.67
N LYS A 26 -7.83 -8.75 1.47
CA LYS A 26 -7.58 -10.11 0.97
C LYS A 26 -6.21 -10.31 0.34
N ALA A 27 -5.52 -9.22 0.01
CA ALA A 27 -4.22 -9.23 -0.64
C ALA A 27 -3.30 -8.17 -0.04
N SER A 28 -1.99 -8.42 -0.14
CA SER A 28 -0.95 -7.49 0.27
C SER A 28 0.12 -7.33 -0.79
N VAL A 29 0.73 -6.14 -0.84
CA VAL A 29 1.84 -5.78 -1.72
C VAL A 29 3.00 -5.30 -0.88
N PHE A 30 4.14 -5.96 -0.98
CA PHE A 30 5.38 -5.55 -0.31
C PHE A 30 6.27 -4.76 -1.26
N LEU A 31 6.57 -3.50 -0.93
CA LEU A 31 7.38 -2.60 -1.75
C LEU A 31 8.88 -2.88 -1.55
N ALA A 32 9.33 -4.04 -2.03
CA ALA A 32 10.75 -4.39 -2.08
C ALA A 32 11.48 -3.51 -3.11
N GLY A 33 12.55 -2.83 -2.69
CA GLY A 33 13.36 -2.02 -3.59
C GLY A 33 14.28 -1.05 -2.85
N THR A 34 14.98 -0.23 -3.63
CA THR A 34 15.96 0.73 -3.13
C THR A 34 15.31 1.76 -2.18
N ILE A 35 15.89 1.93 -1.00
CA ILE A 35 15.55 2.98 -0.04
C ILE A 35 16.77 3.91 0.04
N GLU A 36 16.85 4.86 -0.89
CA GLU A 36 17.88 5.89 -0.87
C GLU A 36 17.31 7.19 -0.33
N MET A 37 17.61 7.48 0.94
CA MET A 37 17.22 8.72 1.60
C MET A 37 17.93 9.91 0.93
N GLY A 38 17.18 10.81 0.30
CA GLY A 38 17.68 12.09 -0.24
C GLY A 38 18.29 12.06 -1.65
N LYS A 39 18.30 10.90 -2.35
CA LYS A 39 18.77 10.80 -3.76
C LYS A 39 17.82 10.05 -4.69
N ALA A 40 17.12 9.03 -4.20
CA ALA A 40 16.13 8.35 -5.03
C ALA A 40 14.87 9.19 -5.18
N THR A 41 14.30 9.14 -6.39
CA THR A 41 12.91 9.50 -6.65
C THR A 41 12.02 8.88 -5.58
N GLU A 42 11.00 9.60 -5.10
CA GLU A 42 9.97 9.08 -4.18
C GLU A 42 9.07 8.02 -4.85
N TRP A 43 9.68 6.95 -5.34
CA TRP A 43 9.03 5.89 -6.10
C TRP A 43 8.10 5.09 -5.20
N GLN A 44 8.40 4.92 -3.91
CA GLN A 44 7.48 4.28 -2.97
C GLN A 44 6.18 5.08 -2.85
N SER A 45 6.27 6.41 -2.68
CA SER A 45 5.10 7.29 -2.62
C SER A 45 4.28 7.21 -3.92
N ARG A 46 4.96 7.20 -5.08
CA ARG A 46 4.30 7.02 -6.38
C ARG A 46 3.62 5.65 -6.51
N ALA A 47 4.27 4.57 -6.08
CA ALA A 47 3.70 3.23 -6.11
C ALA A 47 2.47 3.12 -5.20
N VAL A 48 2.51 3.71 -4.00
CA VAL A 48 1.36 3.81 -3.10
C VAL A 48 0.21 4.55 -3.77
N ALA A 49 0.47 5.66 -4.47
CA ALA A 49 -0.56 6.42 -5.19
C ALA A 49 -1.16 5.62 -6.36
N CYS A 50 -0.33 4.92 -7.15
CA CYS A 50 -0.82 4.09 -8.25
C CYS A 50 -1.72 2.92 -7.82
N LEU A 51 -1.70 2.54 -6.55
CA LEU A 51 -2.49 1.44 -5.98
C LEU A 51 -3.70 1.96 -5.18
N GLU A 52 -4.07 3.24 -5.32
CA GLU A 52 -5.08 3.86 -4.48
C GLU A 52 -6.48 3.27 -4.56
N ASP A 53 -6.85 2.83 -5.76
CA ASP A 53 -8.18 2.29 -6.07
C ASP A 53 -8.32 0.79 -5.76
N LEU A 54 -7.31 0.18 -5.13
CA LEU A 54 -7.28 -1.25 -4.85
C LEU A 54 -7.49 -1.55 -3.36
N ASP A 55 -8.32 -2.56 -3.08
CA ASP A 55 -8.50 -3.16 -1.75
C ASP A 55 -7.29 -4.03 -1.38
N VAL A 56 -6.15 -3.38 -1.08
CA VAL A 56 -4.88 -4.03 -0.75
C VAL A 56 -4.20 -3.40 0.46
N ALA A 57 -3.54 -4.25 1.23
CA ALA A 57 -2.59 -3.81 2.26
C ALA A 57 -1.22 -3.54 1.62
N ILE A 58 -0.72 -2.30 1.70
CA ILE A 58 0.61 -1.93 1.23
C ILE A 58 1.60 -2.00 2.39
N LEU A 59 2.64 -2.81 2.24
CA LEU A 59 3.74 -2.94 3.19
C LEU A 59 4.92 -2.12 2.67
N ASN A 60 5.09 -0.90 3.21
CA ASN A 60 6.13 0.03 2.78
C ASN A 60 7.29 0.03 3.79
N PRO A 61 8.47 -0.48 3.45
CA PRO A 61 9.61 -0.52 4.37
C PRO A 61 10.27 0.86 4.60
N ARG A 62 9.94 1.88 3.80
CA ARG A 62 10.46 3.25 3.99
C ARG A 62 9.82 3.88 5.22
N ARG A 63 10.66 4.33 6.16
CA ARG A 63 10.24 5.10 7.34
C ARG A 63 10.23 6.59 6.97
N SER A 64 9.19 7.31 7.38
CA SER A 64 9.14 8.78 7.34
C SER A 64 10.07 9.40 8.38
#